data_AF-A0A1Z7M8Q8-F1
#
_entry.id   AF-A0A1Z7M8Q8-F1
#
_cell.length_a   1.000
_cell.length_b   1.000
_cell.length_c   1.000
_cell.angle_alpha   90.00
_cell.angle_beta   90.00
_cell.angle_gamma   90.00
#
_symmetry.space_group_name_H-M   'P 1'
#
loop_
_entity.id
_entity.type
_entity.pdbx_description
1 polymer ?
#
loop_
_entity_poly.entity_id
_entity_poly.type
_entity_poly.pdbx_seq_one_letter_code
_entity_poly.pdbx_strand_id
1 'polypeptide(L)'
;MAKTFLQVRTDERDKEQASVILEELGTNLSSVVNMLLKQIIMTKSIPFEVKMPQAYTEQEKAEEVKASMEMERLTLTEEDLKLLNKYRKAADKDKFREEILAEYAEA
;
A
#
# COMPACT_ATOMS: atom_id res chain seq x y z
N MET A 1 24.57 -14.91 27.08
CA MET A 1 24.62 -15.33 25.66
C MET A 1 25.77 -14.58 25.00
N ALA A 2 26.53 -15.23 24.10
CA ALA A 2 27.58 -14.57 23.34
C ALA A 2 26.97 -13.53 22.39
N LYS A 3 27.55 -12.33 22.34
CA LYS A 3 27.21 -11.30 21.35
C LYS A 3 28.19 -11.43 20.17
N THR A 4 27.69 -11.29 18.96
CA THR A 4 28.50 -11.29 17.73
C THR A 4 28.22 -10.02 16.93
N PHE A 5 29.16 -9.63 16.06
CA PHE A 5 29.01 -8.49 15.18
C PHE A 5 28.35 -8.90 13.86
N LEU A 6 27.47 -8.04 13.34
CA LEU A 6 26.92 -8.14 12.00
C LEU A 6 27.57 -7.07 11.13
N GLN A 7 28.26 -7.47 10.07
CA GLN A 7 28.82 -6.56 9.07
C GLN A 7 27.99 -6.63 7.79
N VAL A 8 27.52 -5.48 7.32
CA VAL A 8 26.69 -5.34 6.13
C VAL A 8 27.31 -4.27 5.22
N ARG A 9 27.41 -4.55 3.92
CA ARG A 9 27.81 -3.54 2.93
C ARG A 9 26.57 -2.74 2.53
N THR A 10 26.71 -1.42 2.49
CA THR A 10 25.64 -0.48 2.13
C THR A 10 26.28 0.79 1.55
N ASP A 11 25.48 1.60 0.86
CA ASP A 11 25.92 2.92 0.41
C ASP A 11 26.03 3.87 1.61
N GLU A 12 27.00 4.76 1.56
CA GLU A 12 27.23 5.74 2.64
C GLU A 12 26.04 6.70 2.77
N ARG A 13 25.46 7.13 1.65
CA ARG A 13 24.32 8.05 1.63
C ARG A 13 23.07 7.41 2.23
N ASP A 14 22.78 6.16 1.85
CA ASP A 14 21.64 5.41 2.38
C ASP A 14 21.75 5.23 3.90
N LYS A 15 22.96 4.93 4.38
CA LYS A 15 23.23 4.77 5.82
C LYS A 15 23.01 6.07 6.59
N GLU A 16 23.51 7.19 6.08
CA GLU A 16 23.33 8.50 6.71
C GLU A 16 21.85 8.90 6.76
N GLN A 17 21.15 8.79 5.62
CA GLN A 17 19.72 9.10 5.54
C GLN A 17 18.89 8.24 6.50
N ALA A 18 19.12 6.93 6.51
CA ALA A 18 18.43 6.02 7.42
C ALA A 18 18.73 6.38 8.89
N SER A 19 19.96 6.75 9.21
CA SER A 19 20.34 7.10 10.58
C SER A 19 19.60 8.33 11.09
N VAL A 20 19.51 9.40 10.28
CA VAL A 20 18.76 10.62 10.63
C VAL A 20 17.29 10.30 10.88
N ILE A 21 16.64 9.56 9.97
CA ILE A 21 15.23 9.20 10.10
C ILE A 21 15.00 8.37 11.38
N LEU A 22 15.88 7.42 11.67
CA LEU A 22 15.74 6.57 12.86
C LEU A 22 15.97 7.34 14.16
N GLU A 23 16.88 8.31 14.18
CA GLU A 23 17.09 9.19 15.32
C GLU A 23 15.87 10.07 15.61
N GLU A 24 15.22 10.61 14.58
CA GLU A 24 13.96 11.34 14.71
C GLU A 24 12.83 10.45 15.29
N LEU A 25 12.84 9.17 14.96
CA LEU A 25 11.92 8.16 15.53
C LEU A 25 12.33 7.68 16.93
N GLY A 26 13.41 8.21 17.51
CA GLY A 26 13.89 7.87 18.85
C GLY A 26 14.61 6.51 18.93
N THR A 27 15.15 6.02 17.81
CA THR A 27 15.89 4.75 17.74
C THR A 27 17.20 4.90 16.98
N ASN A 28 17.91 3.80 16.76
CA ASN A 28 19.15 3.80 15.99
C ASN A 28 19.23 2.56 15.09
N LEU A 29 20.17 2.58 14.14
CA LEU A 29 20.34 1.54 13.14
C LEU A 29 20.56 0.15 13.78
N SER A 30 21.35 0.06 14.85
CA SER A 30 21.64 -1.22 15.52
C SER A 30 20.42 -1.80 16.24
N SER A 31 19.60 -0.96 16.86
CA SER A 31 18.35 -1.38 17.50
C SER A 31 17.37 -1.91 16.44
N VAL A 32 17.18 -1.19 15.34
CA VAL A 32 16.26 -1.59 14.27
C VAL A 32 16.72 -2.88 13.58
N VAL A 33 18.02 -3.02 13.29
CA VAL A 33 18.57 -4.26 12.73
C VAL A 33 18.32 -5.45 13.66
N ASN A 34 18.49 -5.27 14.97
CA ASN A 34 18.16 -6.33 15.93
C ASN A 34 16.65 -6.65 15.93
N MET A 35 15.79 -5.64 15.85
CA MET A 35 14.33 -5.84 15.76
C MET A 35 13.95 -6.61 14.49
N LEU A 36 14.53 -6.29 13.33
CA LEU A 36 14.31 -7.02 12.08
C LEU A 36 14.70 -8.50 12.21
N LEU A 37 15.84 -8.80 12.83
CA LEU A 37 16.25 -10.19 13.08
C LEU A 37 15.24 -10.92 13.98
N LYS A 38 14.72 -10.26 15.01
CA LYS A 38 13.68 -10.85 15.88
C LYS A 38 12.38 -11.09 15.12
N GLN A 39 11.97 -10.15 14.28
CA GLN A 39 10.77 -10.30 13.46
C GLN A 39 10.87 -11.52 12.54
N ILE A 40 11.99 -11.68 11.84
CA ILE A 40 12.25 -12.87 10.98
C ILE A 40 12.16 -14.16 11.79
N ILE A 41 12.75 -14.19 12.98
CA ILE A 41 12.73 -15.37 13.84
C ILE A 41 11.30 -15.70 14.30
N MET A 42 10.49 -14.68 14.61
CA MET A 42 9.12 -14.82 15.10
C MET A 42 8.16 -15.25 13.99
N THR A 43 8.21 -14.61 12.82
CA THR A 43 7.25 -14.84 11.73
C THR A 43 7.68 -15.94 10.76
N LYS A 44 8.95 -16.37 10.81
CA LYS A 44 9.56 -17.27 9.81
C LYS A 44 9.42 -16.74 8.38
N SER A 45 9.41 -15.43 8.22
CA SER A 45 9.24 -14.74 6.94
C SER A 45 10.15 -13.51 6.84
N ILE A 46 10.25 -12.94 5.64
CA ILE A 46 10.90 -11.64 5.44
C ILE A 46 10.00 -10.56 6.10
N PRO A 47 10.55 -9.61 6.87
CA PRO A 47 9.79 -8.70 7.72
C PRO A 47 9.29 -7.48 6.94
N PHE A 48 9.00 -7.67 5.67
CA PHE A 48 8.40 -6.72 4.74
C PHE A 48 7.82 -7.53 3.58
N GLU A 49 6.88 -6.93 2.88
CA GLU A 49 6.21 -7.60 1.78
C GLU A 49 7.14 -7.68 0.57
N VAL A 50 7.40 -8.90 0.08
CA VAL A 50 8.23 -9.12 -1.11
C VAL A 50 7.30 -9.16 -2.32
N LYS A 51 7.09 -7.99 -2.91
CA LYS A 51 6.34 -7.84 -4.16
C LYS A 51 7.27 -7.25 -5.22
N MET A 52 7.16 -7.73 -6.46
CA MET A 52 7.61 -6.92 -7.59
C MET A 52 6.74 -5.65 -7.59
N PRO A 53 7.28 -4.46 -7.91
CA PRO A 53 6.47 -3.26 -8.10
C PRO A 53 5.57 -3.48 -9.32
N GLN A 54 4.46 -4.17 -9.11
CA GLN A 54 3.38 -4.25 -10.07
C GLN A 54 2.56 -2.98 -9.88
N ALA A 55 2.21 -2.33 -10.99
CA ALA A 55 1.12 -1.38 -10.97
C ALA A 55 -0.08 -2.12 -10.36
N TYR A 56 -0.62 -1.59 -9.26
CA TYR A 56 -1.76 -2.18 -8.54
C TYR A 56 -2.73 -2.84 -9.51
N THR A 57 -3.03 -4.12 -9.27
CA THR A 57 -3.99 -4.81 -10.12
C THR A 57 -5.34 -4.13 -10.01
N GLU A 58 -6.15 -4.24 -11.06
CA GLU A 58 -7.47 -3.58 -11.10
C GLU A 58 -8.40 -4.05 -9.97
N GLN A 59 -8.11 -5.21 -9.39
CA GLN A 59 -8.79 -5.77 -8.22
C GLN A 59 -8.32 -5.12 -6.92
N GLU A 60 -7.02 -4.98 -6.69
CA GLU A 60 -6.47 -4.34 -5.47
C GLU A 60 -6.94 -2.88 -5.34
N LYS A 61 -7.01 -2.13 -6.44
CA LYS A 61 -7.57 -0.76 -6.42
C LYS A 61 -9.06 -0.74 -6.10
N ALA A 62 -9.82 -1.70 -6.63
CA ALA A 62 -11.25 -1.79 -6.38
C ALA A 62 -11.54 -2.19 -4.92
N GLU A 63 -10.71 -3.05 -4.34
CA GLU A 63 -10.78 -3.41 -2.92
C GLU A 63 -10.44 -2.24 -2.00
N GLU A 64 -9.45 -1.42 -2.33
CA GLU A 64 -9.12 -0.20 -1.57
C GLU A 64 -10.28 0.82 -1.59
N VAL A 65 -10.90 1.03 -2.76
CA VAL A 65 -12.08 1.89 -2.90
C VAL A 65 -13.26 1.32 -2.10
N LYS A 66 -13.49 0.01 -2.18
CA LYS A 66 -14.55 -0.66 -1.42
C LYS A 66 -14.33 -0.51 0.09
N ALA A 67 -13.11 -0.75 0.58
CA ALA A 67 -12.77 -0.60 1.99
C ALA A 67 -12.97 0.84 2.48
N SER A 68 -12.61 1.82 1.66
CA SER A 68 -12.81 3.25 1.98
C SER A 68 -14.30 3.62 2.04
N MET A 69 -15.12 3.10 1.12
CA MET A 69 -16.56 3.39 1.07
C MET A 69 -17.34 2.66 2.18
N GLU A 70 -16.90 1.46 2.60
CA GLU A 70 -17.46 0.75 3.75
C GLU A 70 -17.22 1.51 5.07
N MET A 71 -16.10 2.22 5.22
CA MET A 71 -15.87 3.11 6.37
C MET A 71 -16.91 4.24 6.45
N GLU A 72 -17.41 4.70 5.30
CA GLU A 72 -18.48 5.69 5.18
C GLU A 72 -19.90 5.08 5.19
N ARG A 73 -20.03 3.77 5.42
CA ARG A 73 -21.28 2.99 5.38
C ARG A 73 -21.98 2.99 4.00
N LEU A 74 -21.22 3.24 2.94
CA LEU A 74 -21.69 3.12 1.57
C LEU A 74 -21.34 1.73 1.06
N THR A 75 -22.34 0.86 0.89
CA THR A 75 -22.13 -0.48 0.36
C THR A 75 -22.16 -0.45 -1.16
N LEU A 76 -21.03 -0.73 -1.82
CA LEU A 76 -21.03 -0.93 -3.27
C LEU A 76 -21.60 -2.30 -3.61
N THR A 77 -22.56 -2.32 -4.52
CA THR A 77 -23.06 -3.53 -5.16
C THR A 77 -22.13 -3.98 -6.30
N GLU A 78 -22.31 -5.21 -6.78
CA GLU A 78 -21.53 -5.71 -7.93
C GLU A 78 -21.77 -4.89 -9.20
N GLU A 79 -22.93 -4.23 -9.31
CA GLU A 79 -23.28 -3.37 -10.43
C GLU A 79 -22.50 -2.05 -10.38
N ASP A 80 -22.37 -1.46 -9.18
CA ASP A 80 -21.56 -0.27 -8.95
C ASP A 80 -20.09 -0.51 -9.32
N LEU A 81 -19.55 -1.68 -8.96
CA LEU A 81 -18.18 -2.07 -9.32
C LEU A 81 -18.00 -2.25 -10.83
N LYS A 82 -19.01 -2.77 -11.55
CA LYS A 82 -18.98 -2.85 -13.01
C LYS A 82 -19.06 -1.48 -13.65
N LEU A 83 -19.88 -0.58 -13.11
CA LEU A 83 -20.02 0.81 -13.58
C LEU A 83 -18.71 1.59 -13.39
N LEU A 84 -18.06 1.45 -12.24
CA LEU A 84 -16.77 2.07 -11.93
C LEU A 84 -15.66 1.59 -12.88
N ASN A 85 -15.65 0.29 -13.20
CA ASN A 85 -14.73 -0.26 -14.20
C ASN A 85 -15.01 0.25 -15.61
N LYS A 86 -16.28 0.45 -16.01
CA LYS A 86 -16.63 1.06 -17.30
C LYS A 86 -16.22 2.54 -17.34
N TYR A 87 -16.50 3.30 -16.27
CA TYR A 87 -16.10 4.69 -16.12
C TYR A 87 -14.58 4.87 -16.26
N ARG A 88 -13.80 4.00 -15.62
CA ARG A 88 -12.35 4.04 -15.71
C ARG A 88 -11.84 3.77 -17.14
N LYS A 89 -12.50 2.88 -17.88
CA LYS A 89 -12.11 2.48 -19.25
C LYS A 89 -12.63 3.43 -20.34
N ALA A 90 -13.57 4.33 -20.02
CA ALA A 90 -14.07 5.31 -20.97
C ALA A 90 -12.95 6.26 -21.41
N ALA A 91 -12.87 6.52 -22.72
CA ALA A 91 -11.90 7.45 -23.30
C ALA A 91 -12.18 8.91 -22.90
N ASP A 92 -13.46 9.24 -22.68
CA ASP A 92 -13.95 10.55 -22.26
C ASP A 92 -14.80 10.35 -20.98
N LYS A 93 -14.20 10.67 -19.84
CA LYS A 93 -14.77 10.39 -18.51
C LYS A 93 -15.88 11.38 -18.16
N ASP A 94 -15.81 12.60 -18.68
CA ASP A 94 -16.76 13.65 -18.36
C ASP A 94 -18.10 13.37 -19.05
N LYS A 95 -18.09 12.96 -20.32
CA LYS A 95 -19.32 12.54 -21.02
C LYS A 95 -19.97 11.31 -20.40
N PHE A 96 -19.16 10.30 -20.05
CA PHE A 96 -19.69 9.09 -19.42
C PHE A 96 -20.27 9.39 -18.03
N ARG A 97 -19.71 10.37 -17.31
CA ARG A 97 -20.30 10.88 -16.07
C ARG A 97 -21.67 11.50 -16.30
N GLU A 98 -21.79 12.37 -17.30
CA GLU A 98 -23.04 13.06 -17.64
C GLU A 98 -24.14 12.05 -18.05
N GLU A 99 -23.79 11.03 -18.82
CA GLU A 99 -24.71 9.95 -19.22
C GLU A 99 -25.24 9.17 -18.01
N ILE A 100 -24.34 8.78 -17.08
CA ILE A 100 -24.75 8.10 -15.84
C ILE A 100 -25.67 9.00 -15.02
N LEU A 101 -25.30 10.27 -14.81
CA LEU A 101 -26.08 11.18 -13.99
C LEU A 101 -27.46 11.48 -14.59
N ALA A 102 -27.57 11.50 -15.93
CA ALA A 102 -28.84 11.63 -16.62
C ALA A 102 -29.73 10.39 -16.42
N GLU A 103 -29.16 9.18 -16.52
CA GLU A 103 -29.89 7.91 -16.31
C GLU A 103 -30.43 7.78 -14.88
N TYR A 104 -29.70 8.27 -13.87
CA TYR A 104 -30.18 8.32 -12.48
C TYR A 104 -31.10 9.51 -12.16
N ALA A 105 -31.14 10.55 -13.00
CA ALA A 105 -32.05 11.69 -12.83
C ALA A 105 -33.44 11.43 -13.43
N GLU A 106 -33.57 10.46 -14.33
CA GLU A 106 -34.82 10.06 -14.97
C GLU A 106 -35.53 8.87 -14.30
N ALA A 107 -34.95 8.29 -13.23
CA ALA A 107 -35.49 7.18 -12.43
C ALA A 107 -36.06 7.65 -11.07
#